data_AF-A0A927CSD5-F1
#
_entry.id   AF-A0A927CSD5-F1
#
_cell.length_a   1.000
_cell.length_b   1.000
_cell.length_c   1.000
_cell.angle_alpha   90.00
_cell.angle_beta   90.00
_cell.angle_gamma   90.00
#
_symmetry.space_group_name_H-M   'P 1'
#
loop_
_entity.id
_entity.type
_entity.pdbx_description
1 polymer ?
#
loop_
_entity_poly.entity_id
_entity_poly.type
_entity_poly.pdbx_seq_one_letter_code
_entity_poly.pdbx_strand_id
1 'polypeptide(L)'
;MIENESNYSASRYRTPDGAPADIVIFTIVSSGKRTKKKALPTRELQVLLIQRKIWPFEGQWALPGGFTKETESVYDCALRELKEETAVDHVKLEYFNAYSAPGRDPRGWMISHAFLALVNERQLAHRAAAVDAMDVRLFPVEEALRLELAFDHRQILSDALQVVRRKMMTTKIAKEFLPEAFTLSELYQVIRTVVPDYEEPNFIRKLTSTKSRSAILEEVKDEKGEPLSSNQYSQRAAQLYRFTDDEPSLSIYG
;
A
#
# COMPACT_ATOMS: atom_id res chain seq x y z
N MET A 1 12.19 -41.39 23.15
CA MET A 1 12.85 -40.47 24.10
C MET A 1 12.20 -39.12 23.96
N ILE A 2 11.91 -38.45 25.07
CA ILE A 2 11.38 -37.07 25.05
C ILE A 2 12.57 -36.13 24.77
N GLU A 3 12.38 -35.20 23.85
CA GLU A 3 13.39 -34.20 23.49
C GLU A 3 13.61 -33.22 24.67
N ASN A 4 14.85 -32.83 24.90
CA ASN A 4 15.26 -31.89 25.95
C ASN A 4 16.51 -31.12 25.50
N GLU A 5 16.93 -30.12 26.28
CA GLU A 5 18.07 -29.25 25.95
C GLU A 5 19.36 -30.03 25.64
N SER A 6 19.63 -31.12 26.36
CA SER A 6 20.85 -31.93 26.19
C SER A 6 20.83 -32.86 24.97
N ASN A 7 19.65 -33.12 24.40
CA ASN A 7 19.50 -34.02 23.26
C ASN A 7 18.82 -33.38 22.05
N TYR A 8 18.48 -32.08 22.10
CA TYR A 8 17.93 -31.31 20.99
C TYR A 8 18.99 -31.06 19.93
N SER A 9 18.61 -31.12 18.66
CA SER A 9 19.46 -30.70 17.56
C SER A 9 18.62 -30.17 16.42
N ALA A 10 18.84 -28.90 16.05
CA ALA A 10 18.11 -28.23 14.98
C ALA A 10 18.23 -28.97 13.64
N SER A 11 19.34 -29.67 13.39
CA SER A 11 19.55 -30.44 12.15
C SER A 11 18.60 -31.64 11.98
N ARG A 12 17.84 -32.01 13.02
CA ARG A 12 16.76 -33.01 12.91
C ARG A 12 15.56 -32.49 12.13
N TYR A 13 15.39 -31.19 12.06
CA TYR A 13 14.33 -30.53 11.31
C TYR A 13 14.95 -29.80 10.14
N ARG A 14 14.50 -30.12 8.92
CA ARG A 14 14.92 -29.36 7.74
C ARG A 14 14.41 -27.92 7.90
N THR A 15 15.28 -26.93 7.74
CA THR A 15 14.89 -25.52 7.63
C THR A 15 14.64 -25.15 6.17
N PRO A 16 13.77 -24.16 5.90
CA PRO A 16 13.66 -23.56 4.58
C PRO A 16 15.02 -23.11 4.06
N ASP A 17 15.21 -23.19 2.74
CA ASP A 17 16.44 -22.75 2.07
C ASP A 17 16.53 -21.20 2.04
N GLY A 18 15.44 -20.50 2.39
CA GLY A 18 15.41 -19.05 2.60
C GLY A 18 14.05 -18.51 3.03
N ALA A 19 14.08 -17.32 3.62
CA ALA A 19 12.91 -16.59 4.10
C ALA A 19 12.90 -15.17 3.50
N PRO A 20 12.47 -15.01 2.23
CA PRO A 20 12.38 -13.69 1.62
C PRO A 20 11.24 -12.86 2.22
N ALA A 21 11.39 -11.54 2.14
CA ALA A 21 10.32 -10.57 2.38
C ALA A 21 9.95 -9.90 1.06
N ASP A 22 8.72 -10.09 0.60
CA ASP A 22 8.19 -9.44 -0.60
C ASP A 22 7.25 -8.29 -0.20
N ILE A 23 7.35 -7.15 -0.86
CA ILE A 23 6.64 -5.92 -0.47
C ILE A 23 5.78 -5.43 -1.63
N VAL A 24 4.47 -5.37 -1.40
CA VAL A 24 3.53 -4.71 -2.30
C VAL A 24 3.44 -3.25 -1.91
N ILE A 25 4.00 -2.38 -2.75
CA ILE A 25 4.03 -0.94 -2.52
C ILE A 25 2.99 -0.28 -3.42
N PHE A 26 1.88 0.18 -2.84
CA PHE A 26 0.88 0.94 -3.56
C PHE A 26 1.09 2.44 -3.38
N THR A 27 0.77 3.18 -4.44
CA THR A 27 0.66 4.64 -4.42
C THR A 27 -0.51 5.08 -5.30
N ILE A 28 -1.00 6.30 -5.08
CA ILE A 28 -1.94 6.92 -6.01
C ILE A 28 -1.19 8.01 -6.76
N VAL A 29 -1.09 7.84 -8.08
CA VAL A 29 -0.49 8.86 -8.96
C VAL A 29 -1.59 9.79 -9.45
N SER A 30 -1.39 11.08 -9.24
CA SER A 30 -2.27 12.13 -9.75
C SER A 30 -1.79 12.64 -11.11
N SER A 31 -2.63 12.53 -12.13
CA SER A 31 -2.35 13.06 -13.47
C SER A 31 -3.39 14.12 -13.88
N GLY A 32 -2.91 15.23 -14.46
CA GLY A 32 -3.78 16.31 -14.91
C GLY A 32 -3.00 17.52 -15.37
N LYS A 33 -3.30 18.03 -16.57
CA LYS A 33 -2.76 19.31 -17.02
C LYS A 33 -3.35 20.41 -16.13
N ARG A 34 -2.52 21.37 -15.69
CA ARG A 34 -3.01 22.64 -15.11
C ARG A 34 -3.78 23.39 -16.20
N THR A 35 -5.08 23.09 -16.33
CA THR A 35 -5.97 23.85 -17.20
C THR A 35 -6.49 25.07 -16.44
N LYS A 36 -7.00 26.08 -17.16
CA LYS A 36 -7.69 27.22 -16.53
C LYS A 36 -8.97 26.79 -15.77
N LYS A 37 -9.49 25.59 -16.03
CA LYS A 37 -10.70 25.07 -15.40
C LYS A 37 -10.34 24.31 -14.12
N LYS A 38 -10.91 24.75 -13.00
CA LYS A 38 -10.81 24.05 -11.71
C LYS A 38 -11.53 22.71 -11.78
N ALA A 39 -10.78 21.63 -11.60
CA ALA A 39 -11.28 20.25 -11.56
C ALA A 39 -10.33 19.39 -10.75
N LEU A 40 -10.83 18.30 -10.16
CA LEU A 40 -9.98 17.30 -9.51
C LEU A 40 -9.02 16.68 -10.55
N PRO A 41 -7.77 16.39 -10.18
CA PRO A 41 -6.87 15.63 -11.05
C PRO A 41 -7.41 14.21 -11.26
N THR A 42 -7.05 13.56 -12.36
CA THR A 42 -7.27 12.12 -12.50
C THR A 42 -6.34 11.40 -11.51
N ARG A 43 -6.82 10.33 -10.88
CA ARG A 43 -6.05 9.52 -9.94
C ARG A 43 -6.08 8.07 -10.39
N GLU A 44 -4.96 7.39 -10.24
CA GLU A 44 -4.80 5.98 -10.58
C GLU A 44 -4.01 5.27 -9.49
N LEU A 45 -4.50 4.10 -9.05
CA LEU A 45 -3.78 3.24 -8.13
C LEU A 45 -2.66 2.53 -8.91
N GLN A 46 -1.43 2.72 -8.45
CA GLN A 46 -0.24 2.13 -9.05
C GLN A 46 0.52 1.27 -8.02
N VAL A 47 1.26 0.29 -8.54
CA VAL A 47 2.17 -0.57 -7.77
C VAL A 47 3.60 -0.38 -8.27
N LEU A 48 4.55 -0.36 -7.35
CA LEU A 48 5.98 -0.36 -7.68
C LEU A 48 6.45 -1.79 -7.97
N LEU A 49 7.08 -1.98 -9.12
CA LEU A 49 7.71 -3.24 -9.52
C LEU A 49 9.18 -3.00 -9.86
N ILE A 50 9.98 -4.05 -9.65
CA ILE A 50 11.39 -4.10 -10.03
C ILE A 50 11.60 -5.10 -11.15
N GLN A 51 12.47 -4.80 -12.10
CA GLN A 51 12.85 -5.75 -13.14
C GLN A 51 14.08 -6.54 -12.69
N ARG A 52 13.98 -7.87 -12.62
CA ARG A 52 15.06 -8.71 -12.08
C ARG A 52 16.29 -8.73 -12.99
N LYS A 53 17.49 -8.53 -12.43
CA LYS A 53 18.79 -8.65 -13.14
C LYS A 53 19.33 -10.07 -13.23
N ILE A 54 18.87 -10.97 -12.37
CA ILE A 54 19.52 -12.27 -12.15
C ILE A 54 18.51 -13.41 -12.17
N TRP A 55 19.01 -14.60 -12.52
CA TRP A 55 18.27 -15.84 -12.41
C TRP A 55 17.77 -16.08 -10.97
N PRO A 56 16.57 -16.67 -10.78
CA PRO A 56 15.58 -17.06 -11.79
C PRO A 56 14.77 -15.87 -12.30
N PHE A 57 14.05 -16.06 -13.42
CA PHE A 57 13.16 -15.05 -14.01
C PHE A 57 13.87 -13.73 -14.38
N GLU A 58 15.10 -13.83 -14.86
CA GLU A 58 15.87 -12.67 -15.35
C GLU A 58 15.06 -11.89 -16.41
N GLY A 59 15.03 -10.57 -16.30
CA GLY A 59 14.27 -9.69 -17.18
C GLY A 59 12.76 -9.59 -16.88
N GLN A 60 12.19 -10.44 -16.02
CA GLN A 60 10.79 -10.33 -15.60
C GLN A 60 10.61 -9.28 -14.50
N TRP A 61 9.41 -8.73 -14.41
CA TRP A 61 9.01 -7.83 -13.33
C TRP A 61 8.65 -8.62 -12.07
N ALA A 62 8.97 -8.07 -10.91
CA ALA A 62 8.75 -8.67 -9.61
C ALA A 62 8.31 -7.61 -8.60
N LEU A 63 7.71 -8.05 -7.50
CA LEU A 63 7.59 -7.22 -6.32
C LEU A 63 8.99 -6.92 -5.76
N PRO A 64 9.18 -5.71 -5.21
CA PRO A 64 10.23 -5.39 -4.26
C PRO A 64 10.46 -6.46 -3.22
N GLY A 65 11.71 -6.74 -2.87
CA GLY A 65 12.00 -7.71 -1.83
C GLY A 65 13.38 -8.34 -1.89
N GLY A 66 13.69 -9.07 -0.81
CA GLY A 66 14.98 -9.71 -0.64
C GLY A 66 15.00 -10.71 0.50
N PHE A 67 16.18 -11.27 0.78
CA PHE A 67 16.34 -12.33 1.78
C PHE A 67 16.63 -11.77 3.17
N THR A 68 15.94 -12.33 4.17
CA THR A 68 16.21 -12.07 5.58
C THR A 68 17.60 -12.59 5.96
N LYS A 69 18.39 -11.76 6.65
CA LYS A 69 19.68 -12.14 7.25
C LYS A 69 19.47 -12.81 8.61
N GLU A 70 20.43 -13.63 9.05
CA GLU A 70 20.40 -14.26 10.39
C GLU A 70 20.38 -13.25 11.55
N THR A 71 20.78 -12.00 11.30
CA THR A 71 20.88 -10.93 12.30
C THR A 71 19.69 -9.97 12.30
N GLU A 72 18.64 -10.22 11.52
CA GLU A 72 17.48 -9.33 11.41
C GLU A 72 16.17 -10.13 11.47
N SER A 73 15.07 -9.51 11.90
CA SER A 73 13.75 -10.12 11.75
C SER A 73 13.28 -9.98 10.30
N VAL A 74 12.29 -10.79 9.90
CA VAL A 74 11.69 -10.66 8.56
C VAL A 74 11.02 -9.29 8.35
N TYR A 75 10.51 -8.69 9.44
CA TYR A 75 9.98 -7.32 9.40
C TYR A 75 11.09 -6.28 9.17
N ASP A 76 12.23 -6.43 9.85
CA ASP A 76 13.39 -5.55 9.66
C ASP A 76 13.99 -5.70 8.25
N CYS A 77 14.02 -6.93 7.73
CA CYS A 77 14.37 -7.20 6.33
C CYS A 77 13.44 -6.42 5.40
N ALA A 78 12.13 -6.52 5.57
CA ALA A 78 11.18 -5.80 4.73
C ALA A 78 11.35 -4.27 4.82
N LEU A 79 11.62 -3.71 6.01
CA LEU A 79 11.94 -2.29 6.14
C LEU A 79 13.22 -1.90 5.40
N ARG A 80 14.25 -2.75 5.47
CA ARG A 80 15.51 -2.57 4.78
C ARG A 80 15.34 -2.61 3.26
N GLU A 81 14.67 -3.62 2.72
CA GLU A 81 14.40 -3.75 1.28
C GLU A 81 13.54 -2.57 0.77
N LEU A 82 12.50 -2.16 1.52
CA LEU A 82 11.69 -0.99 1.18
C LEU A 82 12.56 0.26 1.03
N LYS A 83 13.46 0.49 1.98
CA LYS A 83 14.37 1.64 1.97
C LYS A 83 15.36 1.57 0.81
N GLU A 84 15.96 0.41 0.57
CA GLU A 84 16.95 0.20 -0.50
C GLU A 84 16.35 0.49 -1.89
N GLU A 85 15.09 0.13 -2.13
CA GLU A 85 14.46 0.30 -3.45
C GLU A 85 13.71 1.63 -3.63
N THR A 86 13.18 2.21 -2.56
CA THR A 86 12.36 3.43 -2.67
C THR A 86 13.03 4.68 -2.14
N ALA A 87 14.12 4.55 -1.38
CA ALA A 87 14.73 5.63 -0.59
C ALA A 87 13.75 6.29 0.41
N VAL A 88 12.61 5.66 0.70
CA VAL A 88 11.62 6.17 1.63
C VAL A 88 11.81 5.56 3.00
N ASP A 89 11.97 6.43 4.00
CA ASP A 89 11.93 6.07 5.41
C ASP A 89 10.55 6.41 6.01
N HIS A 90 10.18 5.74 7.12
CA HIS A 90 8.97 6.01 7.90
C HIS A 90 7.63 5.74 7.19
N VAL A 91 7.59 4.72 6.33
CA VAL A 91 6.33 4.20 5.78
C VAL A 91 5.75 3.14 6.69
N LYS A 92 4.43 3.18 6.88
CA LYS A 92 3.73 2.11 7.59
C LYS A 92 3.77 0.83 6.75
N LEU A 93 4.51 -0.15 7.25
CA LEU A 93 4.59 -1.48 6.68
C LEU A 93 3.66 -2.43 7.44
N GLU A 94 2.80 -3.14 6.73
CA GLU A 94 1.84 -4.07 7.33
C GLU A 94 2.06 -5.49 6.80
N TYR A 95 2.32 -6.43 7.70
CA TYR A 95 2.32 -7.86 7.35
C TYR A 95 0.91 -8.32 6.99
N PHE A 96 0.77 -9.10 5.92
CA PHE A 96 -0.55 -9.63 5.56
C PHE A 96 -0.61 -11.13 5.29
N ASN A 97 0.48 -11.78 4.83
CA ASN A 97 0.46 -13.23 4.58
C ASN A 97 1.86 -13.86 4.48
N ALA A 98 1.91 -15.19 4.50
CA ALA A 98 3.08 -15.98 4.12
C ALA A 98 2.75 -16.92 2.95
N TYR A 99 3.68 -17.04 2.01
CA TYR A 99 3.59 -17.86 0.81
C TYR A 99 4.64 -18.96 0.87
N SER A 100 4.19 -20.21 0.99
CA SER A 100 5.03 -21.39 1.27
C SER A 100 4.74 -22.58 0.38
N ALA A 101 4.04 -22.37 -0.74
CA ALA A 101 3.71 -23.43 -1.69
C ALA A 101 4.98 -24.12 -2.20
N PRO A 102 5.05 -25.47 -2.19
CA PRO A 102 6.19 -26.20 -2.76
C PRO A 102 6.43 -25.80 -4.22
N GLY A 103 7.68 -25.49 -4.57
CA GLY A 103 8.05 -25.10 -5.93
C GLY A 103 7.70 -23.67 -6.32
N ARG A 104 7.21 -22.82 -5.39
CA ARG A 104 6.99 -21.38 -5.68
C ARG A 104 8.26 -20.66 -6.14
N ASP A 105 9.40 -21.14 -5.68
CA ASP A 105 10.71 -20.64 -6.05
C ASP A 105 11.57 -21.82 -6.59
N PRO A 106 12.10 -21.72 -7.82
CA PRO A 106 12.91 -22.78 -8.40
C PRO A 106 14.27 -22.97 -7.70
N ARG A 107 14.68 -22.04 -6.84
CA ARG A 107 15.94 -22.14 -6.07
C ARG A 107 15.84 -23.15 -4.92
N GLY A 108 14.64 -23.41 -4.40
CA GLY A 108 14.47 -24.33 -3.28
C GLY A 108 13.18 -24.11 -2.48
N TRP A 109 13.17 -24.65 -1.27
CA TRP A 109 12.08 -24.50 -0.30
C TRP A 109 12.14 -23.11 0.33
N MET A 110 11.40 -22.17 -0.24
CA MET A 110 11.32 -20.79 0.22
C MET A 110 9.98 -20.50 0.89
N ILE A 111 10.01 -19.76 1.99
CA ILE A 111 8.81 -19.22 2.64
C ILE A 111 8.88 -17.70 2.56
N SER A 112 8.12 -17.10 1.65
CA SER A 112 8.05 -15.64 1.53
C SER A 112 7.07 -15.07 2.53
N HIS A 113 7.47 -14.02 3.22
CA HIS A 113 6.58 -13.19 4.02
C HIS A 113 6.23 -11.93 3.25
N ALA A 114 4.94 -11.69 3.05
CA ALA A 114 4.47 -10.59 2.25
C ALA A 114 4.00 -9.41 3.12
N PHE A 115 4.43 -8.22 2.72
CA PHE A 115 4.10 -6.96 3.37
C PHE A 115 3.42 -6.00 2.41
N LEU A 116 2.63 -5.11 2.98
CA LEU A 116 1.93 -4.04 2.28
C LEU A 116 2.48 -2.70 2.76
N ALA A 117 2.82 -1.83 1.81
CA ALA A 117 3.22 -0.46 2.07
C ALA A 117 2.37 0.50 1.25
N LEU A 118 1.88 1.57 1.88
CA LEU A 118 1.22 2.67 1.18
C LEU A 118 2.12 3.88 1.24
N VAL A 119 2.50 4.38 0.07
CA VAL A 119 3.51 5.45 -0.04
C VAL A 119 2.94 6.60 -0.83
N ASN A 120 3.18 7.83 -0.35
CA ASN A 120 2.76 9.02 -1.07
C ASN A 120 3.57 9.15 -2.38
N GLU A 121 2.92 9.56 -3.48
CA GLU A 121 3.58 9.70 -4.78
C GLU A 121 4.84 10.57 -4.74
N ARG A 122 4.88 11.58 -3.86
CA ARG A 122 6.02 12.50 -3.71
C ARG A 122 7.24 11.83 -3.10
N GLN A 123 7.03 10.86 -2.21
CA GLN A 123 8.13 10.11 -1.59
C GLN A 123 8.78 9.16 -2.60
N LEU A 124 8.01 8.64 -3.56
CA LEU A 124 8.51 7.77 -4.63
C LEU A 124 9.15 8.54 -5.81
N ALA A 125 9.24 9.87 -5.74
CA ALA A 125 9.88 10.68 -6.78
C ALA A 125 11.39 10.41 -6.89
N HIS A 126 12.02 9.96 -5.80
CA HIS A 126 13.46 9.68 -5.70
C HIS A 126 13.81 8.19 -5.63
N ARG A 127 12.87 7.30 -6.00
CA ARG A 127 13.10 5.86 -6.05
C ARG A 127 14.33 5.51 -6.90
N ALA A 128 15.07 4.48 -6.49
CA ALA A 128 16.31 4.07 -7.13
C ALA A 128 16.31 2.57 -7.42
N ALA A 129 16.95 2.16 -8.52
CA ALA A 129 17.14 0.74 -8.78
C ALA A 129 18.18 0.17 -7.80
N ALA A 130 17.79 -0.82 -7.01
CA ALA A 130 18.70 -1.59 -6.16
C ALA A 130 19.71 -2.38 -7.00
N VAL A 131 20.73 -2.95 -6.33
CA VAL A 131 21.83 -3.67 -6.98
C VAL A 131 21.31 -4.77 -7.92
N ASP A 132 20.27 -5.50 -7.49
CA ASP A 132 19.69 -6.65 -8.21
C ASP A 132 18.52 -6.30 -9.15
N ALA A 133 18.18 -5.01 -9.30
CA ALA A 133 17.12 -4.54 -10.19
C ALA A 133 17.66 -3.81 -11.43
N MET A 134 17.22 -4.19 -12.64
CA MET A 134 17.55 -3.52 -13.91
C MET A 134 16.86 -2.16 -13.99
N ASP A 135 15.63 -2.11 -13.48
CA ASP A 135 14.75 -0.95 -13.56
C ASP A 135 13.73 -1.02 -12.43
N VAL A 136 13.16 0.15 -12.06
CA VAL A 136 12.13 0.31 -11.04
C VAL A 136 11.07 1.26 -11.55
N ARG A 137 9.84 0.77 -11.69
CA ARG A 137 8.73 1.53 -12.29
C ARG A 137 7.43 1.36 -11.52
N LEU A 138 6.60 2.38 -11.64
CA LEU A 138 5.21 2.31 -11.22
C LEU A 138 4.35 1.84 -12.40
N PHE A 139 3.45 0.91 -12.11
CA PHE A 139 2.49 0.37 -13.07
C PHE A 139 1.08 0.57 -12.54
N PRO A 140 0.10 0.93 -13.38
CA PRO A 140 -1.31 0.77 -13.03
C PRO A 140 -1.56 -0.64 -12.52
N VAL A 141 -2.24 -0.80 -11.38
CA VAL A 141 -2.39 -2.13 -10.76
C VAL A 141 -3.07 -3.14 -11.69
N GLU A 142 -4.07 -2.68 -12.45
CA GLU A 142 -4.77 -3.52 -13.43
C GLU A 142 -3.90 -3.89 -14.64
N GLU A 143 -2.87 -3.10 -14.95
CA GLU A 143 -1.83 -3.48 -15.92
C GLU A 143 -0.88 -4.50 -15.31
N ALA A 144 -0.36 -4.25 -14.11
CA ALA A 144 0.56 -5.14 -13.41
C ALA A 144 -0.01 -6.56 -13.21
N LEU A 145 -1.30 -6.68 -12.91
CA LEU A 145 -1.97 -7.98 -12.78
C LEU A 145 -2.06 -8.78 -14.09
N ARG A 146 -1.88 -8.14 -15.24
CA ARG A 146 -1.84 -8.77 -16.57
C ARG A 146 -0.43 -9.09 -17.04
N LEU A 147 0.60 -8.60 -16.36
CA LEU A 147 1.99 -8.93 -16.67
C LEU A 147 2.33 -10.36 -16.20
N GLU A 148 3.31 -10.97 -16.87
CA GLU A 148 4.01 -12.14 -16.34
C GLU A 148 4.99 -11.69 -15.27
N LEU A 149 4.55 -11.74 -14.01
CA LEU A 149 5.40 -11.43 -12.85
C LEU A 149 6.19 -12.68 -12.44
N ALA A 150 7.43 -12.47 -11.99
CA ALA A 150 8.29 -13.53 -11.48
C ALA A 150 7.66 -14.28 -10.30
N PHE A 151 8.00 -15.56 -10.14
CA PHE A 151 7.51 -16.42 -9.06
C PHE A 151 5.96 -16.48 -9.01
N ASP A 152 5.38 -16.42 -7.81
CA ASP A 152 3.96 -16.31 -7.55
C ASP A 152 3.52 -14.85 -7.25
N HIS A 153 4.31 -13.85 -7.65
CA HIS A 153 4.09 -12.44 -7.27
C HIS A 153 2.74 -11.87 -7.76
N ARG A 154 2.18 -12.40 -8.86
CA ARG A 154 0.82 -12.04 -9.30
C ARG A 154 -0.24 -12.42 -8.26
N GLN A 155 -0.07 -13.54 -7.57
CA GLN A 155 -0.94 -13.95 -6.48
C GLN A 155 -0.79 -13.01 -5.28
N ILE A 156 0.46 -12.72 -4.88
CA ILE A 156 0.78 -11.81 -3.78
C ILE A 156 0.16 -10.42 -4.02
N LEU A 157 0.31 -9.88 -5.24
CA LEU A 157 -0.27 -8.60 -5.65
C LEU A 157 -1.81 -8.61 -5.62
N SER A 158 -2.44 -9.69 -6.11
CA SER A 158 -3.90 -9.84 -6.08
C SER A 158 -4.43 -9.85 -4.65
N ASP A 159 -3.80 -10.60 -3.76
CA ASP A 159 -4.20 -10.70 -2.35
C ASP A 159 -4.01 -9.35 -1.64
N ALA A 160 -2.88 -8.66 -1.87
CA ALA A 160 -2.63 -7.33 -1.34
C ALA A 160 -3.66 -6.30 -1.83
N LEU A 161 -4.08 -6.38 -3.10
CA LEU A 161 -5.14 -5.52 -3.64
C LEU A 161 -6.47 -5.75 -2.93
N GLN A 162 -6.83 -6.99 -2.61
CA GLN A 162 -8.03 -7.29 -1.82
C GLN A 162 -7.90 -6.75 -0.39
N VAL A 163 -6.73 -6.89 0.24
CA VAL A 163 -6.45 -6.35 1.58
C VAL A 163 -6.61 -4.83 1.61
N VAL A 164 -6.01 -4.10 0.67
CA VAL A 164 -6.10 -2.64 0.63
C VAL A 164 -7.53 -2.17 0.30
N ARG A 165 -8.24 -2.84 -0.61
CA ARG A 165 -9.65 -2.55 -0.92
C ARG A 165 -10.55 -2.71 0.31
N ARG A 166 -10.39 -3.82 1.06
CA ARG A 166 -11.12 -4.04 2.32
C ARG A 166 -10.78 -2.96 3.35
N LYS A 167 -9.50 -2.70 3.59
CA LYS A 167 -9.04 -1.68 4.54
C LYS A 167 -9.54 -0.28 4.17
N MET A 168 -9.57 0.05 2.88
CA MET A 168 -10.14 1.31 2.38
C MET A 168 -11.58 1.51 2.84
N MET A 169 -12.35 0.43 3.02
CA MET A 169 -13.74 0.51 3.47
C MET A 169 -13.90 0.49 4.99
N THR A 170 -12.97 -0.15 5.71
CA THR A 170 -13.12 -0.46 7.14
C THR A 170 -12.18 0.32 8.06
N THR A 171 -11.19 1.05 7.54
CA THR A 171 -10.20 1.79 8.33
C THR A 171 -9.90 3.16 7.73
N LYS A 172 -9.16 4.01 8.46
CA LYS A 172 -8.78 5.36 8.01
C LYS A 172 -7.62 5.37 7.02
N ILE A 173 -7.34 4.26 6.34
CA ILE A 173 -6.17 4.11 5.45
C ILE A 173 -6.19 5.08 4.25
N ALA A 174 -7.36 5.65 3.92
CA ALA A 174 -7.48 6.74 2.96
C ALA A 174 -6.59 7.96 3.31
N LYS A 175 -6.28 8.18 4.60
CA LYS A 175 -5.43 9.28 5.07
C LYS A 175 -4.02 9.23 4.45
N GLU A 176 -3.52 8.03 4.14
CA GLU A 176 -2.18 7.85 3.55
C GLU A 176 -2.11 8.42 2.11
N PHE A 177 -3.25 8.62 1.45
CA PHE A 177 -3.36 9.18 0.10
C PHE A 177 -3.92 10.60 0.05
N LEU A 178 -4.20 11.20 1.21
CA LEU A 178 -4.82 12.52 1.31
C LEU A 178 -3.85 13.51 1.99
N PRO A 179 -3.96 14.82 1.68
CA PRO A 179 -3.34 15.84 2.51
C PRO A 179 -3.95 15.83 3.92
N GLU A 180 -3.30 16.50 4.88
CA GLU A 180 -3.80 16.61 6.26
C GLU A 180 -5.23 17.16 6.33
N ALA A 181 -5.55 18.14 5.48
CA ALA A 181 -6.88 18.72 5.31
C ALA A 181 -7.37 18.52 3.86
N PHE A 182 -8.53 17.90 3.70
CA PHE A 182 -9.08 17.52 2.40
C PHE A 182 -10.60 17.77 2.30
N THR A 183 -11.11 17.87 1.07
CA THR A 183 -12.56 17.92 0.82
C THR A 183 -13.15 16.51 0.72
N LEU A 184 -14.45 16.35 1.02
CA LEU A 184 -15.11 15.03 0.89
C LEU A 184 -15.14 14.52 -0.56
N SER A 185 -15.04 15.40 -1.57
CA SER A 185 -14.89 15.00 -2.97
C SER A 185 -13.53 14.37 -3.25
N GLU A 186 -12.46 14.85 -2.61
CA GLU A 186 -11.14 14.22 -2.72
C GLU A 186 -11.12 12.86 -2.04
N LEU A 187 -11.73 12.74 -0.85
CA LEU A 187 -11.88 11.45 -0.16
C LEU A 187 -12.66 10.45 -1.02
N TYR A 188 -13.81 10.86 -1.56
CA TYR A 188 -14.59 10.00 -2.44
C TYR A 188 -13.78 9.53 -3.66
N GLN A 189 -12.98 10.42 -4.25
CA GLN A 189 -12.12 10.07 -5.38
C GLN A 189 -11.04 9.06 -4.98
N VAL A 190 -10.40 9.19 -3.81
CA VAL A 190 -9.44 8.19 -3.30
C VAL A 190 -10.11 6.83 -3.14
N ILE A 191 -11.27 6.78 -2.49
CA ILE A 191 -12.01 5.53 -2.28
C ILE A 191 -12.30 4.87 -3.63
N ARG A 192 -12.83 5.61 -4.60
CA ARG A 192 -13.12 5.08 -5.95
C ARG A 192 -11.87 4.70 -6.74
N THR A 193 -10.74 5.33 -6.49
CA THR A 193 -9.47 4.97 -7.15
C THR A 193 -8.98 3.60 -6.68
N VAL A 194 -9.20 3.26 -5.40
CA VAL A 194 -8.79 1.97 -4.82
C VAL A 194 -9.88 0.90 -4.96
N VAL A 195 -11.14 1.30 -4.84
CA VAL A 195 -12.35 0.45 -4.90
C VAL A 195 -13.25 0.96 -6.05
N PRO A 196 -12.96 0.58 -7.31
CA PRO A 196 -13.66 1.13 -8.48
C PRO A 196 -15.18 0.91 -8.48
N ASP A 197 -15.62 -0.23 -7.92
CA ASP A 197 -17.04 -0.62 -7.84
C ASP A 197 -17.80 0.10 -6.72
N TYR A 198 -17.13 0.93 -5.90
CA TYR A 198 -17.81 1.72 -4.87
C TYR A 198 -18.57 2.89 -5.50
N GLU A 199 -19.89 2.89 -5.33
CA GLU A 199 -20.76 3.98 -5.72
C GLU A 199 -21.66 4.41 -4.56
N GLU A 200 -21.57 5.69 -4.21
CA GLU A 200 -22.47 6.32 -3.23
C GLU A 200 -22.85 7.72 -3.74
N PRO A 201 -23.93 7.85 -4.52
CA PRO A 201 -24.34 9.12 -5.14
C PRO A 201 -24.57 10.25 -4.14
N ASN A 202 -24.87 9.93 -2.88
CA ASN A 202 -25.11 10.91 -1.82
C ASN A 202 -23.98 10.92 -0.78
N PHE A 203 -22.76 10.54 -1.16
CA PHE A 203 -21.62 10.33 -0.25
C PHE A 203 -21.42 11.47 0.74
N ILE A 204 -21.34 12.70 0.22
CA ILE A 204 -21.16 13.91 1.03
C ILE A 204 -22.28 14.04 2.07
N ARG A 205 -23.54 14.00 1.61
CA ARG A 205 -24.72 14.12 2.50
C ARG A 205 -24.77 13.01 3.54
N LYS A 206 -24.43 11.78 3.17
CA LYS A 206 -24.46 10.61 4.05
C LYS A 206 -23.39 10.71 5.16
N LEU A 207 -22.18 11.16 4.82
CA LEU A 207 -21.10 11.38 5.77
C LEU A 207 -21.41 12.52 6.74
N THR A 208 -21.98 13.63 6.27
CA THR A 208 -22.27 14.80 7.13
C THR A 208 -23.55 14.66 7.97
N SER A 209 -24.50 13.80 7.56
CA SER A 209 -25.81 13.66 8.25
C SER A 209 -25.82 12.66 9.39
N THR A 210 -24.86 11.72 9.44
CA THR A 210 -24.88 10.62 10.41
C THR A 210 -23.93 10.93 11.56
N LYS A 211 -24.46 11.13 12.78
CA LYS A 211 -23.67 11.42 14.00
C LYS A 211 -22.53 10.41 14.27
N SER A 212 -22.67 9.16 13.83
CA SER A 212 -21.66 8.12 14.00
C SER A 212 -20.46 8.23 13.04
N ARG A 213 -20.60 8.88 11.88
CA ARG A 213 -19.50 9.09 10.92
C ARG A 213 -18.72 10.38 11.16
N SER A 214 -19.36 11.36 11.79
CA SER A 214 -18.72 12.57 12.32
C SER A 214 -17.77 12.31 13.51
N ALA A 215 -17.72 11.08 14.05
CA ALA A 215 -16.69 10.69 15.01
C ALA A 215 -15.34 10.38 14.32
N ILE A 216 -15.35 10.12 13.01
CA ILE A 216 -14.16 9.70 12.25
C ILE A 216 -13.55 10.87 11.47
N LEU A 217 -14.39 11.84 11.09
CA LEU A 217 -14.00 13.05 10.37
C LEU A 217 -14.45 14.27 11.15
N GLU A 218 -13.55 15.24 11.30
CA GLU A 218 -13.87 16.53 11.90
C GLU A 218 -13.62 17.67 10.91
N GLU A 219 -14.39 18.74 11.08
CA GLU A 219 -14.24 19.97 10.29
C GLU A 219 -12.96 20.69 10.71
N VAL A 220 -12.13 21.03 9.73
CA VAL A 220 -10.97 21.88 9.97
C VAL A 220 -11.46 23.32 10.15
N LYS A 221 -11.02 23.97 11.22
CA LYS A 221 -11.39 25.34 11.59
C LYS A 221 -10.16 26.22 11.75
N ASP A 222 -10.33 27.52 11.58
CA ASP A 222 -9.29 28.51 11.87
C ASP A 222 -9.19 28.81 13.37
N GLU A 223 -8.26 29.70 13.75
CA GLU A 223 -8.02 30.09 15.15
C GLU A 223 -9.25 30.73 15.84
N LYS A 224 -10.21 31.23 15.06
CA LYS A 224 -11.46 31.82 15.56
C LYS A 224 -12.60 30.81 15.65
N GLY A 225 -12.35 29.57 15.24
CA GLY A 225 -13.34 28.49 15.19
C GLY A 225 -14.20 28.50 13.93
N GLU A 226 -13.84 29.29 12.91
CA GLU A 226 -14.58 29.35 11.65
C GLU A 226 -14.16 28.21 10.72
N PRO A 227 -15.10 27.52 10.03
CA PRO A 227 -14.76 26.41 9.15
C PRO A 227 -13.88 26.83 7.96
N LEU A 228 -12.76 26.11 7.76
CA LEU A 228 -11.89 26.31 6.61
C LEU A 228 -12.46 25.61 5.37
N SER A 229 -12.32 26.26 4.22
CA SER A 229 -12.79 25.73 2.95
C SER A 229 -11.75 25.88 1.84
N SER A 230 -11.82 25.01 0.83
CA SER A 230 -10.98 25.07 -0.35
C SER A 230 -11.83 25.19 -1.61
N ASN A 231 -11.41 26.08 -2.50
CA ASN A 231 -11.95 26.20 -3.86
C ASN A 231 -10.90 25.77 -4.90
N GLN A 232 -9.92 24.95 -4.52
CA GLN A 232 -8.82 24.55 -5.41
C GLN A 232 -9.32 23.83 -6.66
N TYR A 233 -10.29 22.92 -6.49
CA TYR A 233 -10.78 22.04 -7.57
C TYR A 233 -12.22 22.34 -8.01
N SER A 234 -12.85 23.39 -7.47
CA SER A 234 -14.22 23.80 -7.80
C SER A 234 -14.40 25.32 -7.68
N GLN A 235 -15.39 25.88 -8.38
CA GLN A 235 -15.75 27.29 -8.23
C GLN A 235 -16.37 27.59 -6.87
N ARG A 236 -17.16 26.65 -6.35
CA ARG A 236 -17.73 26.75 -5.01
C ARG A 236 -16.72 26.19 -4.01
N ALA A 237 -16.41 26.97 -2.98
CA ALA A 237 -15.59 26.49 -1.88
C ALA A 237 -16.28 25.32 -1.18
N ALA A 238 -15.50 24.28 -0.87
CA ALA A 238 -15.94 23.09 -0.16
C ALA A 238 -15.25 23.03 1.20
N GLN A 239 -16.00 22.61 2.22
CA GLN A 239 -15.51 22.45 3.58
C GLN A 239 -14.31 21.47 3.62
N LEU A 240 -13.29 21.83 4.39
CA LEU A 240 -12.15 20.97 4.68
C LEU A 240 -12.42 20.11 5.92
N TYR A 241 -12.01 18.86 5.83
CA TYR A 241 -12.09 17.85 6.87
C TYR A 241 -10.72 17.23 7.10
N ARG A 242 -10.54 16.63 8.28
CA ARG A 242 -9.43 15.73 8.59
C ARG A 242 -9.95 14.51 9.34
N PHE A 243 -9.18 13.43 9.32
CA PHE A 243 -9.48 12.27 10.16
C PHE A 243 -9.20 12.60 11.62
N THR A 244 -10.09 12.18 12.52
CA THR A 244 -9.86 12.19 13.97
C THR A 244 -8.84 11.10 14.36
N ASP A 245 -8.45 11.04 15.62
CA ASP A 245 -7.58 9.96 16.14
C ASP A 245 -8.34 8.66 16.47
N ASP A 246 -9.68 8.69 16.53
CA ASP A 246 -10.52 7.56 17.00
C ASP A 246 -10.61 6.39 16.00
N GLU A 247 -10.11 5.19 16.29
CA GLU A 247 -10.24 4.05 15.38
C GLU A 247 -11.70 3.54 15.24
N PRO A 248 -12.20 3.30 14.01
CA PRO A 248 -13.57 2.85 13.79
C PRO A 248 -13.75 1.37 14.12
N SER A 249 -14.93 1.01 14.63
CA SER A 249 -15.31 -0.37 14.97
C SER A 249 -16.06 -1.12 13.85
N LEU A 250 -16.49 -0.42 12.79
CA LEU A 250 -17.26 -0.94 11.65
C LEU A 250 -16.85 -0.21 10.35
N SER A 251 -17.40 -0.65 9.21
CA SER A 251 -17.22 0.04 7.91
C SER A 251 -17.48 1.54 8.02
N ILE A 252 -16.54 2.36 7.53
CA ILE A 252 -16.61 3.82 7.63
C ILE A 252 -17.59 4.38 6.58
N TYR A 253 -17.63 3.74 5.42
CA TYR A 253 -18.31 4.24 4.23
C TYR A 253 -19.54 3.41 3.80
N GLY A 254 -19.79 2.28 4.48
CA GLY A 254 -20.98 1.42 4.34
C GLY A 254 -22.08 1.82 5.30
#